data_AF-A0A525WC79-F1
#
_entry.id   AF-A0A525WC79-F1
#
_cell.length_a   1.000
_cell.length_b   1.000
_cell.length_c   1.000
_cell.angle_alpha   90.00
_cell.angle_beta   90.00
_cell.angle_gamma   90.00
#
_symmetry.space_group_name_H-M   'P 1'
#
loop_
_entity.id
_entity.type
_entity.pdbx_description
1 polymer ?
#
loop_
_entity_poly.entity_id
_entity_poly.type
_entity_poly.pdbx_seq_one_letter_code
_entity_poly.pdbx_strand_id
1 'polypeptide(L)'
;MRPESEWIVTVQPDLRIIPQALWDRVQERRKALALGQLTNGQVRVGRGPKFLLSGLLKCDECGANFVVADYYRYACGGHLNRGASVCKNDHRVSRKLVEERCLAGLKDKLLTPEAVERIIQKATRLLAARNRERQPELERTQRQLAKVEGEITNIMQAIKAGILTPSTKGALEQAEAEKRRLQEAVEKRETKANKVTTLLPGAQERIRAVVNDLAGLSRKHVAQAREQLRELIGEIRLVPTADGYLEAVLNGRFEGVLKLAVGGKLNFLVAGRGFEPLTFGL
;
A
#
# COMPACT_ATOMS: atom_id res chain seq x y z
N MET A 1 17.74 24.37 -2.57
CA MET A 1 16.58 24.97 -1.86
C MET A 1 16.96 25.01 -0.38
N ARG A 2 16.69 26.08 0.35
CA ARG A 2 17.06 26.18 1.79
C ARG A 2 16.22 25.21 2.63
N PRO A 3 16.78 24.58 3.68
CA PRO A 3 16.05 23.67 4.55
C PRO A 3 14.88 24.39 5.25
N GLU A 4 13.80 23.65 5.54
CA GLU A 4 12.56 24.20 6.11
C GLU A 4 12.76 24.91 7.46
N SER A 5 13.80 24.51 8.21
CA SER A 5 14.22 25.17 9.45
C SER A 5 14.66 26.62 9.27
N GLU A 6 14.98 27.04 8.05
CA GLU A 6 15.40 28.40 7.70
C GLU A 6 14.25 29.23 7.09
N TRP A 7 13.03 28.70 7.03
CA TRP A 7 11.90 29.40 6.42
C TRP A 7 11.28 30.38 7.41
N ILE A 8 11.14 31.64 6.99
CA ILE A 8 10.38 32.66 7.72
C ILE A 8 8.97 32.70 7.13
N VAL A 9 8.01 32.14 7.87
CA VAL A 9 6.60 32.14 7.47
C VAL A 9 5.88 33.30 8.18
N THR A 10 5.42 34.29 7.42
CA THR A 10 4.66 35.45 7.95
C THR A 10 3.20 35.34 7.53
N VAL A 11 2.28 35.43 8.50
CA VAL A 11 0.83 35.43 8.23
C VAL A 11 0.39 36.86 7.92
N GLN A 12 -0.18 37.10 6.74
CA GLN A 12 -0.74 38.39 6.32
C GLN A 12 -2.24 38.25 6.06
N PRO A 13 -3.08 38.49 7.09
CA PRO A 13 -4.54 38.36 6.96
C PRO A 13 -5.14 39.28 5.89
N ASP A 14 -4.56 40.46 5.70
CA ASP A 14 -5.09 41.49 4.81
C ASP A 14 -4.94 41.14 3.32
N LEU A 15 -4.02 40.22 2.98
CA LEU A 15 -3.85 39.69 1.62
C LEU A 15 -4.63 38.40 1.36
N ARG A 16 -5.51 38.00 2.29
CA ARG A 16 -6.23 36.74 2.21
C ARG A 16 -7.34 36.81 1.15
N ILE A 17 -7.14 36.07 0.06
CA ILE A 17 -8.12 35.94 -1.04
C ILE A 17 -9.25 34.97 -0.68
N ILE A 18 -8.95 33.91 0.08
CA ILE A 18 -9.90 32.82 0.39
C ILE A 18 -10.06 32.71 1.91
N PRO A 19 -11.29 32.65 2.46
CA PRO A 19 -11.51 32.45 3.89
C PRO A 19 -10.79 31.21 4.41
N GLN A 20 -10.19 31.32 5.60
CA GLN A 20 -9.35 30.26 6.19
C GLN A 20 -10.10 28.93 6.30
N ALA A 21 -11.34 28.96 6.79
CA ALA A 21 -12.17 27.77 6.93
C ALA A 21 -12.44 27.06 5.58
N LEU A 22 -12.54 27.80 4.47
CA LEU A 22 -12.71 27.21 3.14
C LEU A 22 -11.40 26.61 2.64
N TRP A 23 -10.28 27.30 2.84
CA TRP A 23 -8.95 26.79 2.51
C TRP A 23 -8.66 25.47 3.23
N ASP A 24 -8.87 25.42 4.54
CA ASP A 24 -8.59 24.25 5.36
C ASP A 24 -9.43 23.04 4.93
N ARG A 25 -10.74 23.26 4.66
CA ARG A 25 -11.62 22.22 4.12
C ARG A 25 -11.15 21.66 2.78
N VAL A 26 -10.64 22.52 1.90
CA VAL A 26 -10.11 22.09 0.60
C VAL A 26 -8.79 21.33 0.78
N GLN A 27 -7.90 21.79 1.66
CA GLN A 27 -6.64 21.08 1.96
C GLN A 27 -6.91 19.70 2.55
N GLU A 28 -7.87 19.58 3.47
CA GLU A 28 -8.28 18.32 4.06
C GLU A 28 -8.85 17.37 3.00
N ARG A 29 -9.73 17.87 2.12
CA ARG A 29 -10.24 17.10 0.98
C ARG A 29 -9.13 16.65 0.04
N ARG A 30 -8.13 17.50 -0.25
CA ARG A 30 -6.97 17.15 -1.10
C ARG A 30 -6.09 16.09 -0.45
N LYS A 31 -5.85 16.17 0.86
CA LYS A 31 -5.12 15.15 1.63
C LYS A 31 -5.87 13.82 1.61
N ALA A 32 -7.18 13.84 1.89
CA ALA A 32 -8.02 12.64 1.85
C ALA A 32 -8.07 11.99 0.46
N LEU A 33 -8.07 12.79 -0.62
CA LEU A 33 -7.94 12.29 -1.99
C LEU A 33 -6.55 11.68 -2.28
N ALA A 34 -5.48 12.34 -1.84
CA ALA A 34 -4.11 11.83 -1.99
C ALA A 34 -3.87 10.52 -1.23
N LEU A 35 -4.51 10.36 -0.07
CA LEU A 35 -4.50 9.15 0.75
C LEU A 35 -5.48 8.07 0.29
N GLY A 36 -6.25 8.32 -0.78
CA GLY A 36 -7.23 7.35 -1.28
C GLY A 36 -8.41 7.08 -0.34
N GLN A 37 -8.65 7.94 0.65
CA GLN A 37 -9.70 7.74 1.66
C GLN A 37 -11.11 8.07 1.15
N LEU A 38 -11.21 8.70 -0.02
CA LEU A 38 -12.47 9.09 -0.67
C LEU A 38 -12.83 8.21 -1.88
N THR A 39 -12.20 7.04 -2.04
CA THR A 39 -12.28 6.21 -3.26
C THR A 39 -13.55 5.37 -3.41
N ASN A 40 -14.59 5.59 -2.60
CA ASN A 40 -15.89 4.90 -2.78
C ASN A 40 -16.79 5.62 -3.80
N GLY A 41 -16.30 5.81 -5.03
CA GLY A 41 -17.12 6.18 -6.20
C GLY A 41 -17.81 7.56 -6.19
N GLN A 42 -17.79 8.29 -5.08
CA GLN A 42 -18.55 9.55 -4.90
C GLN A 42 -17.81 10.80 -5.37
N VAL A 43 -16.50 10.72 -5.64
CA VAL A 43 -15.74 11.85 -6.16
C VAL A 43 -15.43 11.61 -7.64
N ARG A 44 -16.15 12.29 -8.53
CA ARG A 44 -15.72 12.48 -9.93
C ARG A 44 -14.49 13.38 -9.91
N VAL A 45 -13.33 12.82 -9.60
CA VAL A 45 -12.05 13.38 -10.00
C VAL A 45 -12.13 13.46 -11.53
N GLY A 46 -11.68 14.55 -12.15
CA GLY A 46 -11.80 14.75 -13.61
C GLY A 46 -11.34 13.54 -14.42
N ARG A 47 -11.74 13.45 -15.71
CA ARG A 47 -11.48 12.31 -16.62
C ARG A 47 -10.16 11.62 -16.26
N GLY A 48 -10.27 10.43 -15.67
CA GLY A 48 -9.13 9.70 -15.14
C GLY A 48 -8.03 9.50 -16.21
N PRO A 49 -6.82 9.13 -15.79
CA PRO A 49 -5.69 9.02 -16.71
C PRO A 49 -6.05 8.10 -17.89
N LYS A 50 -5.92 8.62 -19.11
CA LYS A 50 -6.34 7.92 -20.34
C LYS A 50 -5.38 6.79 -20.73
N PHE A 51 -4.15 6.82 -20.23
CA PHE A 51 -3.08 5.92 -20.65
C PHE A 51 -2.48 5.15 -19.48
N LEU A 52 -1.93 3.98 -19.80
CA LEU A 52 -1.56 2.95 -18.85
C LEU A 52 -0.50 3.43 -17.85
N LEU A 53 0.51 4.17 -18.32
CA LEU A 53 1.64 4.59 -17.50
C LEU A 53 1.56 6.04 -16.99
N SER A 54 0.41 6.69 -17.20
CA SER A 54 0.19 8.07 -16.75
C SER A 54 0.32 8.19 -15.22
N GLY A 55 1.26 9.03 -14.79
CA GLY A 55 1.59 9.26 -13.38
C GLY A 55 2.43 8.16 -12.73
N LEU A 56 2.93 7.19 -13.48
CA LEU A 56 3.88 6.17 -13.01
C LEU A 56 5.31 6.42 -13.51
N LEU A 57 5.46 7.08 -14.66
CA LEU A 57 6.78 7.41 -15.23
C LEU A 57 7.38 8.65 -14.56
N LYS A 58 8.64 8.52 -14.12
CA LYS A 58 9.44 9.55 -13.45
C LYS A 58 10.73 9.80 -14.20
N CYS A 59 11.15 11.06 -14.26
CA CYS A 59 12.47 11.42 -14.72
C CYS A 59 13.48 11.19 -13.61
N ASP A 60 14.56 10.47 -13.90
CA ASP A 60 15.62 10.25 -12.92
C ASP A 60 16.39 11.53 -12.59
N GLU A 61 16.65 12.39 -13.58
CA GLU A 61 17.42 13.63 -13.39
C GLU A 61 16.73 14.65 -12.46
N CYS A 62 15.42 14.85 -12.60
CA CYS A 62 14.70 15.93 -11.91
C CYS A 62 13.57 15.46 -10.99
N GLY A 63 13.27 14.15 -10.96
CA GLY A 63 12.17 13.57 -10.18
C GLY A 63 10.74 13.94 -10.64
N ALA A 64 10.61 14.79 -11.66
CA ALA A 64 9.32 15.16 -12.24
C ALA A 64 8.66 13.97 -12.95
N ASN A 65 7.33 14.01 -13.09
CA ASN A 65 6.63 13.01 -13.89
C ASN A 65 6.97 13.19 -15.38
N PHE A 66 7.09 12.09 -16.10
CA PHE A 66 6.88 12.14 -17.54
C PHE A 66 5.40 12.37 -17.82
N VAL A 67 5.12 13.32 -18.71
CA VAL A 67 3.78 13.72 -19.11
C VAL A 67 3.58 13.45 -20.59
N VAL A 68 2.33 13.35 -21.00
CA VAL A 68 1.96 13.20 -22.41
C VAL A 68 2.26 14.53 -23.11
N ALA A 69 3.31 14.57 -23.92
CA ALA A 69 3.68 15.77 -24.66
C ALA A 69 2.79 15.97 -25.90
N ASP A 70 2.42 14.85 -26.52
CA ASP A 70 1.47 14.76 -27.62
C ASP A 70 0.73 13.42 -27.55
N TYR A 71 -0.26 13.18 -28.42
CA TYR A 71 -1.05 11.95 -28.38
C TYR A 71 -0.21 10.66 -28.49
N TYR A 72 1.03 10.72 -29.00
CA TYR A 72 1.87 9.55 -29.25
C TYR A 72 3.09 9.46 -28.34
N ARG A 73 3.47 10.52 -27.62
CA ARG A 73 4.77 10.57 -26.92
C ARG A 73 4.68 11.05 -25.47
N TYR A 74 5.53 10.47 -24.63
CA TYR A 74 5.85 10.97 -23.30
C TYR A 74 7.11 11.84 -23.35
N ALA A 75 7.17 12.86 -22.50
CA ALA A 75 8.36 13.68 -22.28
C ALA A 75 8.50 14.08 -20.81
N CYS A 76 9.71 14.42 -20.37
CA CYS A 76 9.95 14.93 -19.03
C CYS A 76 9.11 16.20 -18.77
N GLY A 77 8.21 16.16 -17.79
CA GLY A 77 7.36 17.31 -17.47
C GLY A 77 8.12 18.49 -16.87
N GLY A 78 9.29 18.25 -16.25
CA GLY A 78 10.18 19.30 -15.77
C GLY A 78 10.74 20.10 -16.93
N HIS A 79 11.34 19.41 -17.91
CA HIS A 79 11.87 20.05 -19.12
C HIS A 79 10.76 20.67 -19.98
N LEU A 80 9.67 19.94 -20.25
CA LEU A 80 8.61 20.41 -21.14
C LEU A 80 7.94 21.69 -20.65
N ASN A 81 7.68 21.82 -19.34
CA ASN A 81 6.93 22.95 -18.79
C ASN A 81 7.82 24.08 -18.26
N ARG A 82 9.09 23.81 -17.93
CA ARG A 82 9.99 24.78 -17.27
C ARG A 82 11.32 24.96 -17.99
N GLY A 83 11.60 24.18 -19.03
CA GLY A 83 12.78 24.29 -19.87
C GLY A 83 14.04 23.62 -19.30
N ALA A 84 15.13 23.76 -20.08
CA ALA A 84 16.44 23.17 -19.81
C ALA A 84 17.09 23.64 -18.49
N SER A 85 16.63 24.77 -17.94
CA SER A 85 17.08 25.29 -16.64
C SER A 85 16.66 24.41 -15.46
N VAL A 86 15.59 23.62 -15.61
CA VAL A 86 15.07 22.72 -14.56
C VAL A 86 15.49 21.27 -14.79
N CYS A 87 15.55 20.83 -16.04
CA CYS A 87 15.94 19.47 -16.38
C CYS A 87 16.51 19.44 -17.80
N LYS A 88 17.65 18.77 -18.00
CA LYS A 88 18.31 18.71 -19.31
C LYS A 88 17.72 17.62 -20.20
N ASN A 89 17.08 16.61 -19.61
CA ASN A 89 16.35 15.55 -20.31
C ASN A 89 15.23 16.10 -21.21
N ASP A 90 15.54 16.26 -22.49
CA ASP A 90 14.65 16.71 -23.57
C ASP A 90 14.05 15.55 -24.39
N HIS A 91 14.34 14.30 -23.98
CA HIS A 91 13.90 13.12 -24.70
C HIS A 91 12.38 13.01 -24.79
N ARG A 92 11.90 12.71 -25.99
CA ARG A 92 10.52 12.34 -26.28
C ARG A 92 10.45 10.90 -26.72
N VAL A 93 9.70 10.09 -25.98
CA VAL A 93 9.61 8.65 -26.23
C VAL A 93 8.21 8.24 -26.65
N SER A 94 8.12 7.30 -27.59
CA SER A 94 6.84 6.76 -28.05
C SER A 94 6.10 6.09 -26.90
N ARG A 95 4.86 6.53 -26.64
CA ARG A 95 3.97 5.95 -25.64
C ARG A 95 3.82 4.45 -25.85
N LYS A 96 3.52 4.05 -27.10
CA LYS A 96 3.30 2.65 -27.46
C LYS A 96 4.55 1.81 -27.13
N LEU A 97 5.72 2.30 -27.51
CA LEU A 97 6.98 1.60 -27.27
C LEU A 97 7.27 1.46 -25.78
N VAL A 98 7.11 2.52 -24.99
CA VAL A 98 7.35 2.49 -23.54
C VAL A 98 6.37 1.54 -22.86
N GLU A 99 5.08 1.62 -23.20
CA GLU A 99 4.07 0.74 -22.62
C GLU A 99 4.33 -0.73 -22.95
N GLU A 100 4.66 -1.06 -24.21
CA GLU A 100 5.00 -2.42 -24.62
C GLU A 100 6.27 -2.93 -23.94
N ARG A 101 7.35 -2.14 -23.90
CA ARG A 101 8.63 -2.53 -23.28
C ARG A 101 8.52 -2.68 -21.77
N CYS A 102 7.80 -1.79 -21.09
CA CYS A 102 7.58 -1.91 -19.65
C CYS A 102 6.74 -3.15 -19.32
N LEU A 103 5.67 -3.43 -20.09
CA LEU A 103 4.86 -4.63 -19.88
C LEU A 103 5.63 -5.92 -20.19
N ALA A 104 6.45 -5.94 -21.24
CA ALA A 104 7.30 -7.08 -21.57
C ALA A 104 8.33 -7.32 -20.46
N GLY A 105 9.09 -6.29 -20.07
CA GLY A 105 10.08 -6.38 -19.00
C GLY A 105 9.45 -6.79 -17.66
N LEU A 106 8.21 -6.38 -17.39
CA LEU A 106 7.48 -6.81 -16.20
C LEU A 106 7.21 -8.31 -16.21
N LYS A 107 6.73 -8.85 -17.34
CA LYS A 107 6.51 -10.29 -17.48
C LYS A 107 7.81 -11.06 -17.34
N ASP A 108 8.83 -10.63 -18.08
CA ASP A 108 10.09 -11.36 -18.17
C ASP A 108 10.86 -11.35 -16.84
N LYS A 109 10.74 -10.29 -16.03
CA LYS A 109 11.46 -10.19 -14.75
C LYS A 109 10.65 -10.66 -13.54
N LEU A 110 9.33 -10.44 -13.48
CA LEU A 110 8.52 -10.85 -12.32
C LEU A 110 8.01 -12.30 -12.38
N LEU A 111 7.88 -12.89 -13.57
CA LEU A 111 7.35 -14.26 -13.72
C LEU A 111 8.42 -15.34 -13.84
N THR A 112 9.70 -15.01 -13.67
CA THR A 112 10.73 -16.04 -13.58
C THR A 112 10.44 -16.94 -12.36
N PRO A 113 10.58 -18.28 -12.48
CA PRO A 113 10.40 -19.19 -11.36
C PRO A 113 11.19 -18.75 -10.11
N GLU A 114 12.40 -18.24 -10.31
CA GLU A 114 13.30 -17.76 -9.26
C GLU A 114 12.78 -16.48 -8.60
N ALA A 115 12.22 -15.53 -9.37
CA ALA A 115 11.62 -14.33 -8.81
C ALA A 115 10.38 -14.66 -7.98
N VAL A 116 9.52 -15.56 -8.46
CA VAL A 116 8.32 -15.98 -7.75
C VAL A 116 8.68 -16.71 -6.45
N GLU A 117 9.66 -17.62 -6.49
CA GLU A 117 10.17 -18.31 -5.31
C GLU A 117 10.71 -17.32 -4.27
N ARG A 118 11.54 -16.35 -4.69
CA ARG A 118 12.04 -15.30 -3.79
C ARG A 118 10.91 -14.47 -3.17
N ILE A 119 9.87 -14.16 -3.93
CA ILE A 119 8.69 -13.43 -3.44
C ILE A 119 7.99 -14.26 -2.36
N ILE A 120 7.76 -15.54 -2.61
CA ILE A 120 7.12 -16.46 -1.64
C ILE A 120 7.97 -16.59 -0.38
N GLN A 121 9.28 -16.82 -0.50
CA GLN A 121 10.18 -16.94 0.65
C GLN A 121 10.18 -15.66 1.50
N LYS A 122 10.25 -14.49 0.86
CA LYS A 122 10.21 -13.20 1.57
C LYS A 122 8.85 -12.97 2.24
N ALA A 123 7.76 -13.33 1.57
CA ALA A 123 6.41 -13.30 2.15
C ALA A 123 6.35 -14.16 3.42
N THR A 124 6.75 -15.42 3.32
CA THR A 124 6.76 -16.37 4.44
C THR A 124 7.56 -15.83 5.62
N ARG A 125 8.76 -15.27 5.36
CA ARG A 125 9.60 -14.66 6.41
C ARG A 125 8.92 -13.49 7.10
N LEU A 126 8.34 -12.54 6.34
CA LEU A 126 7.67 -11.37 6.91
C LEU A 126 6.41 -11.75 7.70
N LEU A 127 5.66 -12.73 7.19
CA LEU A 127 4.48 -13.26 7.86
C LEU A 127 4.86 -13.97 9.16
N ALA A 128 5.92 -14.78 9.15
CA ALA A 128 6.45 -15.42 10.34
C ALA A 128 6.94 -14.41 11.38
N ALA A 129 7.67 -13.36 10.96
CA ALA A 129 8.12 -12.28 11.83
C ALA A 129 6.93 -11.56 12.49
N ARG A 130 5.91 -11.21 11.71
CA ARG A 130 4.69 -10.56 12.24
C ARG A 130 3.91 -11.44 13.19
N ASN A 131 3.84 -12.75 12.94
CA ASN A 131 3.20 -13.69 13.84
C ASN A 131 3.97 -13.76 15.18
N ARG A 132 5.31 -13.78 15.13
CA ARG A 132 6.16 -13.73 16.34
C ARG A 132 5.96 -12.44 17.15
N GLU A 133 5.86 -11.28 16.49
CA GLU A 133 5.59 -10.00 17.18
C GLU A 133 4.22 -9.99 17.88
N ARG A 134 3.23 -10.67 17.31
CA ARG A 134 1.85 -10.72 17.83
C ARG A 134 1.62 -11.81 18.87
N GLN A 135 2.49 -12.80 18.91
CA GLN A 135 2.35 -13.95 19.78
C GLN A 135 2.29 -13.56 21.29
N PRO A 136 3.14 -12.65 21.81
CA PRO A 136 3.07 -12.25 23.22
C PRO A 136 1.73 -11.59 23.60
N GLU A 137 1.16 -10.80 22.70
CA GLU A 137 -0.13 -10.13 22.92
C GLU A 137 -1.30 -11.13 22.90
N LEU A 138 -1.23 -12.12 22.00
CA LEU A 138 -2.20 -13.22 21.95
C LEU A 138 -2.14 -14.04 23.25
N GLU A 139 -0.94 -14.45 23.68
CA GLU A 139 -0.74 -15.18 24.93
C GLU A 139 -1.24 -14.39 26.15
N ARG A 140 -1.00 -13.08 26.18
CA ARG A 140 -1.52 -12.20 27.24
C ARG A 140 -3.05 -12.18 27.25
N THR A 141 -3.68 -12.07 26.09
CA THR A 141 -5.14 -12.06 25.96
C THR A 141 -5.73 -13.40 26.39
N GLN A 142 -5.11 -14.53 26.01
CA GLN A 142 -5.52 -15.87 26.41
C GLN A 142 -5.39 -16.09 27.93
N ARG A 143 -4.31 -15.60 28.56
CA ARG A 143 -4.16 -15.64 30.03
C ARG A 143 -5.23 -14.82 30.75
N GLN A 144 -5.57 -13.65 30.23
CA GLN A 144 -6.66 -12.82 30.77
C GLN A 144 -8.01 -13.54 30.67
N LEU A 145 -8.28 -14.19 29.52
CA LEU A 145 -9.48 -14.97 29.33
C LEU A 145 -9.58 -16.11 30.35
N ALA A 146 -8.51 -16.89 30.54
CA ALA A 146 -8.48 -17.97 31.52
C ALA A 146 -8.72 -17.47 32.96
N LYS A 147 -8.20 -16.28 33.30
CA LYS A 147 -8.44 -15.65 34.60
C LYS A 147 -9.93 -15.32 34.80
N VAL A 148 -10.56 -14.68 33.82
CA VAL A 148 -11.98 -14.31 33.87
C VAL A 148 -12.87 -15.55 33.92
N GLU A 149 -12.53 -16.64 33.21
CA GLU A 149 -13.23 -17.92 33.31
C GLU A 149 -13.14 -18.55 34.70
N GLY A 150 -11.98 -18.42 35.37
CA GLY A 150 -11.82 -18.78 36.77
C GLY A 150 -12.69 -17.94 37.71
N GLU A 151 -12.74 -16.62 37.50
CA GLU A 151 -13.59 -15.71 38.27
C GLU A 151 -15.08 -16.06 38.15
N ILE A 152 -15.56 -16.33 36.93
CA ILE A 152 -16.94 -16.81 36.69
C ILE A 152 -17.20 -18.11 37.44
N THR A 153 -16.26 -19.06 37.38
CA THR A 153 -16.39 -20.35 38.07
C THR A 153 -16.52 -20.17 39.58
N ASN A 154 -15.71 -19.28 40.18
CA ASN A 154 -15.76 -18.98 41.61
C ASN A 154 -17.08 -18.28 42.02
N ILE A 155 -17.55 -17.32 41.22
CA ILE A 155 -18.84 -16.65 41.45
C ILE A 155 -19.98 -17.67 41.38
N MET A 156 -19.95 -18.57 40.39
CA MET A 156 -20.94 -19.64 40.26
C MET A 156 -20.92 -20.61 41.45
N GLN A 157 -19.74 -20.92 42.02
CA GLN A 157 -19.63 -21.71 43.24
C GLN A 157 -20.22 -20.98 44.46
N ALA A 158 -19.97 -19.69 44.61
CA ALA A 158 -20.55 -18.89 45.69
C ALA A 158 -22.08 -18.81 45.62
N ILE A 159 -22.64 -18.67 44.40
CA ILE A 159 -24.08 -18.72 44.17
C ILE A 159 -24.65 -20.09 44.55
N LYS A 160 -23.99 -21.20 44.18
CA LYS A 160 -24.40 -22.56 44.57
C LYS A 160 -24.36 -22.78 46.08
N ALA A 161 -23.45 -22.10 46.79
CA ALA A 161 -23.36 -22.11 48.25
C ALA A 161 -24.40 -21.20 48.95
N GLY A 162 -25.32 -20.59 48.19
CA GLY A 162 -26.40 -19.76 48.71
C GLY A 162 -26.06 -18.28 48.88
N ILE A 163 -24.87 -17.83 48.44
CA ILE A 163 -24.45 -16.43 48.52
C ILE A 163 -24.91 -15.71 47.25
N LEU A 164 -26.18 -15.29 47.23
CA LEU A 164 -26.75 -14.49 46.14
C LEU A 164 -27.07 -13.08 46.63
N THR A 165 -26.26 -12.12 46.16
CA THR A 165 -26.41 -10.69 46.43
C THR A 165 -26.51 -9.89 45.12
N PRO A 166 -27.06 -8.67 45.14
CA PRO A 166 -27.01 -7.78 43.97
C PRO A 166 -25.58 -7.57 43.44
N SER A 167 -24.59 -7.53 44.33
CA SER A 167 -23.17 -7.44 43.99
C SER A 167 -22.63 -8.66 43.25
N THR A 168 -23.00 -9.89 43.64
CA THR A 168 -22.56 -11.11 42.94
C THR A 168 -23.18 -11.22 41.55
N LYS A 169 -24.43 -10.76 41.37
CA LYS A 169 -25.06 -10.68 40.06
C LYS A 169 -24.35 -9.68 39.14
N GLY A 170 -24.08 -8.47 39.63
CA GLY A 170 -23.35 -7.45 38.87
C GLY A 170 -21.93 -7.87 38.51
N ALA A 171 -21.22 -8.55 39.42
CA ALA A 171 -19.89 -9.09 39.15
C ALA A 171 -19.92 -10.19 38.07
N LEU A 172 -20.93 -11.07 38.08
CA LEU A 172 -21.11 -12.09 37.06
C LEU A 172 -21.37 -11.48 35.68
N GLU A 173 -22.29 -10.52 35.58
CA GLU A 173 -22.60 -9.82 34.32
C GLU A 173 -21.37 -9.12 33.73
N GLN A 174 -20.55 -8.48 34.58
CA GLN A 174 -19.30 -7.86 34.17
C GLN A 174 -18.28 -8.90 33.67
N ALA A 175 -18.11 -10.00 34.40
CA ALA A 175 -17.17 -11.07 34.04
C ALA A 175 -17.59 -11.77 32.73
N GLU A 176 -18.88 -12.01 32.51
CA GLU A 176 -19.40 -12.57 31.25
C GLU A 176 -19.22 -11.61 30.06
N ALA A 177 -19.45 -10.32 30.26
CA ALA A 177 -19.21 -9.30 29.24
C ALA A 177 -17.72 -9.23 28.85
N GLU A 178 -16.83 -9.27 29.84
CA GLU A 178 -15.38 -9.29 29.63
C GLU A 178 -14.91 -10.57 28.95
N LYS A 179 -15.43 -11.73 29.36
CA LYS A 179 -15.18 -13.02 28.70
C LYS A 179 -15.53 -12.94 27.22
N ARG A 180 -16.74 -12.48 26.88
CA ARG A 180 -17.17 -12.33 25.48
C ARG A 180 -16.22 -11.44 24.69
N ARG A 181 -15.83 -10.29 25.27
CA ARG A 181 -14.89 -9.35 24.65
C ARG A 181 -13.53 -9.99 24.37
N LEU A 182 -12.97 -10.71 25.34
CA LEU A 182 -11.68 -11.37 25.21
C LEU A 182 -11.73 -12.55 24.23
N GLN A 183 -12.79 -13.35 24.25
CA GLN A 183 -13.03 -14.44 23.29
C GLN A 183 -13.08 -13.92 21.85
N GLU A 184 -13.88 -12.88 21.59
CA GLU A 184 -13.91 -12.25 20.27
C GLU A 184 -12.53 -11.72 19.84
N ALA A 185 -11.74 -11.18 20.78
CA ALA A 185 -10.41 -10.67 20.50
C ALA A 185 -9.40 -11.77 20.16
N VAL A 186 -9.50 -12.94 20.80
CA VAL A 186 -8.70 -14.14 20.47
C VAL A 186 -9.12 -14.68 19.10
N GLU A 187 -10.42 -14.91 18.88
CA GLU A 187 -10.94 -15.49 17.64
C GLU A 187 -10.61 -14.62 16.43
N LYS A 188 -10.78 -13.29 16.53
CA LYS A 188 -10.42 -12.33 15.47
C LYS A 188 -8.92 -12.34 15.13
N ARG A 189 -8.05 -12.65 16.10
CA ARG A 189 -6.60 -12.72 15.90
C ARG A 189 -6.18 -14.05 15.27
N GLU A 190 -6.76 -15.16 15.73
CA GLU A 190 -6.49 -16.49 15.19
C GLU A 190 -7.00 -16.66 13.75
N THR A 191 -8.19 -16.13 13.41
CA THR A 191 -8.67 -16.14 12.00
C THR A 191 -7.74 -15.34 11.07
N LYS A 192 -7.13 -14.25 11.54
CA LYS A 192 -6.17 -13.47 10.75
C LYS A 192 -4.86 -14.26 10.56
N ALA A 193 -4.39 -14.97 11.57
CA ALA A 193 -3.19 -15.81 11.47
C ALA A 193 -3.41 -17.02 10.54
N ASN A 194 -4.56 -17.69 10.62
CA ASN A 194 -4.89 -18.85 9.79
C ASN A 194 -5.11 -18.50 8.31
N LYS A 195 -5.62 -17.30 8.01
CA LYS A 195 -5.68 -16.79 6.63
C LYS A 195 -4.29 -16.68 6.02
N VAL A 196 -3.29 -16.26 6.79
CA VAL A 196 -1.93 -16.12 6.28
C VAL A 196 -1.31 -17.46 5.90
N THR A 197 -1.48 -18.48 6.74
CA THR A 197 -0.92 -19.84 6.52
C THR A 197 -1.60 -20.57 5.36
N THR A 198 -2.89 -20.33 5.15
CA THR A 198 -3.67 -20.94 4.04
C THR A 198 -3.41 -20.31 2.68
N LEU A 199 -2.80 -19.12 2.62
CA LEU A 199 -2.60 -18.37 1.38
C LEU A 199 -1.22 -18.57 0.73
N LEU A 200 -0.33 -19.35 1.36
CA LEU A 200 0.97 -19.71 0.81
C LEU A 200 0.88 -20.88 -0.21
N PRO A 201 0.11 -21.96 0.06
CA PRO A 201 -0.18 -22.96 -0.97
C PRO A 201 -0.94 -22.33 -2.15
N GLY A 202 -0.43 -22.53 -3.38
CA GLY A 202 -1.03 -21.97 -4.60
C GLY A 202 -0.69 -20.49 -4.88
N ALA A 203 0.19 -19.86 -4.09
CA ALA A 203 0.58 -18.46 -4.30
C ALA A 203 1.29 -18.27 -5.64
N GLN A 204 2.07 -19.27 -6.07
CA GLN A 204 2.78 -19.25 -7.33
C GLN A 204 1.82 -19.16 -8.53
N GLU A 205 0.76 -19.98 -8.54
CA GLU A 205 -0.28 -19.98 -9.56
C GLU A 205 -1.05 -18.66 -9.56
N ARG A 206 -1.37 -18.13 -8.39
CA ARG A 206 -2.08 -16.84 -8.27
C ARG A 206 -1.22 -15.66 -8.72
N ILE A 207 0.07 -15.64 -8.41
CA ILE A 207 1.01 -14.62 -8.89
C ILE A 207 1.10 -14.67 -10.42
N ARG A 208 1.24 -15.86 -11.01
CA ARG A 208 1.22 -16.03 -12.46
C ARG A 208 -0.07 -15.53 -13.09
N ALA A 209 -1.22 -15.89 -12.51
CA ALA A 209 -2.53 -15.46 -12.99
C ALA A 209 -2.67 -13.93 -12.98
N VAL A 210 -2.26 -13.26 -11.91
CA VAL A 210 -2.31 -11.79 -11.79
C VAL A 210 -1.50 -11.09 -12.89
N VAL A 211 -0.27 -11.54 -13.14
CA VAL A 211 0.57 -10.89 -14.17
C VAL A 211 0.06 -11.20 -15.58
N ASN A 212 -0.48 -12.39 -15.82
CA ASN A 212 -1.11 -12.73 -17.10
C ASN A 212 -2.37 -11.89 -17.34
N ASP A 213 -3.21 -11.71 -16.31
CA ASP A 213 -4.43 -10.90 -16.37
C ASP A 213 -4.12 -9.41 -16.59
N LEU A 214 -3.03 -8.91 -16.01
CA LEU A 214 -2.55 -7.53 -16.21
C LEU A 214 -2.37 -7.19 -17.70
N ALA A 215 -1.87 -8.14 -18.49
CA ALA A 215 -1.70 -7.96 -19.93
C ALA A 215 -3.06 -7.86 -20.66
N GLY A 216 -4.06 -8.63 -20.23
CA GLY A 216 -5.42 -8.55 -20.76
C GLY A 216 -6.14 -7.26 -20.38
N LEU A 217 -6.03 -6.87 -19.10
CA LEU A 217 -6.64 -5.67 -18.55
C LEU A 217 -6.07 -4.39 -19.17
N SER A 218 -4.78 -4.37 -19.52
CA SER A 218 -4.14 -3.21 -20.17
C SER A 218 -4.83 -2.77 -21.47
N ARG A 219 -5.54 -3.68 -22.15
CA ARG A 219 -6.23 -3.40 -23.43
C ARG A 219 -7.69 -3.01 -23.26
N LYS A 220 -8.38 -3.51 -22.22
CA LYS A 220 -9.85 -3.36 -22.04
C LYS A 220 -10.22 -2.43 -20.89
N HIS A 221 -9.41 -2.38 -19.83
CA HIS A 221 -9.70 -1.68 -18.58
C HIS A 221 -8.45 -0.93 -18.08
N VAL A 222 -8.03 0.10 -18.83
CA VAL A 222 -6.80 0.87 -18.57
C VAL A 222 -6.70 1.39 -17.13
N ALA A 223 -7.80 1.87 -16.56
CA ALA A 223 -7.81 2.39 -15.19
C ALA A 223 -7.50 1.30 -14.14
N GLN A 224 -8.06 0.10 -14.32
CA GLN A 224 -7.83 -1.04 -13.43
C GLN A 224 -6.41 -1.60 -13.60
N ALA A 225 -5.96 -1.76 -14.85
CA ALA A 225 -4.61 -2.21 -15.16
C ALA A 225 -3.54 -1.28 -14.58
N ARG A 226 -3.77 0.04 -14.64
CA ARG A 226 -2.88 1.05 -14.08
C ARG A 226 -2.80 0.97 -12.56
N GLU A 227 -3.91 0.71 -11.87
CA GLU A 227 -3.91 0.57 -10.42
C GLU A 227 -3.16 -0.69 -9.98
N GLN A 228 -3.35 -1.80 -10.70
CA GLN A 228 -2.58 -3.01 -10.47
C GLN A 228 -1.08 -2.81 -10.75
N LEU A 229 -0.72 -2.10 -11.84
CA LEU A 229 0.67 -1.74 -12.13
C LEU A 229 1.28 -0.91 -11.00
N ARG A 230 0.57 0.12 -10.53
CA ARG A 230 1.03 0.94 -9.40
C ARG A 230 1.30 0.10 -8.15
N GLU A 231 0.43 -0.85 -7.85
CA GLU A 231 0.62 -1.75 -6.71
C GLU A 231 1.86 -2.65 -6.94
N LEU A 232 2.03 -3.21 -8.15
CA LEU A 232 3.10 -4.15 -8.49
C LEU A 232 4.50 -3.52 -8.56
N ILE A 233 4.64 -2.31 -9.11
CA ILE A 233 5.94 -1.72 -9.42
C ILE A 233 6.12 -0.30 -8.89
N GLY A 234 5.09 0.31 -8.29
CA GLY A 234 5.17 1.70 -7.84
C GLY A 234 5.42 2.66 -9.00
N GLU A 235 6.59 3.27 -9.01
CA GLU A 235 7.03 4.20 -10.06
C GLU A 235 8.11 3.58 -10.96
N ILE A 236 8.15 4.04 -12.20
CA ILE A 236 9.14 3.64 -13.21
C ILE A 236 10.04 4.84 -13.46
N ARG A 237 11.33 4.71 -13.19
CA ARG A 237 12.29 5.78 -13.47
C ARG A 237 12.83 5.63 -14.90
N LEU A 238 12.82 6.72 -15.65
CA LEU A 238 13.43 6.81 -16.97
C LEU A 238 14.75 7.56 -16.82
N VAL A 239 15.85 6.86 -17.10
CA VAL A 239 17.23 7.32 -16.99
C VAL A 239 17.77 7.60 -18.40
N PRO A 240 18.15 8.84 -18.73
CA PRO A 240 18.86 9.13 -19.97
C PRO A 240 20.24 8.47 -20.01
N THR A 241 20.57 7.84 -21.13
CA THR A 241 21.90 7.27 -21.37
C THR A 241 22.73 8.21 -22.24
N ALA A 242 24.06 8.06 -22.16
CA ALA A 242 25.00 8.86 -22.97
C ALA A 242 24.79 8.66 -24.48
N ASP A 243 24.29 7.49 -24.88
CA ASP A 243 23.99 7.13 -26.28
C ASP A 243 22.65 7.70 -26.78
N GLY A 244 21.95 8.49 -25.96
CA GLY A 244 20.71 9.16 -26.31
C GLY A 244 19.46 8.28 -26.20
N TYR A 245 19.53 7.16 -25.49
CA TYR A 245 18.38 6.32 -25.17
C TYR A 245 17.82 6.65 -23.78
N LEU A 246 16.59 6.18 -23.50
CA LEU A 246 16.05 6.16 -22.15
C LEU A 246 15.99 4.72 -21.65
N GLU A 247 16.64 4.45 -20.53
CA GLU A 247 16.51 3.19 -19.80
C GLU A 247 15.37 3.27 -18.78
N ALA A 248 14.50 2.27 -18.79
CA ALA A 248 13.42 2.15 -17.83
C ALA A 248 13.84 1.26 -16.66
N VAL A 249 13.96 1.85 -15.48
CA VAL A 249 14.21 1.15 -14.22
C VAL A 249 12.87 0.87 -13.54
N LEU A 250 12.55 -0.42 -13.42
CA LEU A 250 11.35 -0.91 -12.75
C LEU A 250 11.72 -1.50 -11.39
N ASN A 251 11.10 -0.96 -10.33
CA ASN A 251 11.30 -1.47 -8.97
C ASN A 251 10.11 -2.36 -8.58
N GLY A 252 10.28 -3.69 -8.71
CA GLY A 252 9.25 -4.65 -8.30
C GLY A 252 8.93 -4.55 -6.80
N ARG A 253 7.66 -4.29 -6.47
CA ARG A 253 7.14 -4.27 -5.10
C ARG A 253 6.57 -5.65 -4.76
N PHE A 254 7.36 -6.47 -4.09
CA PHE A 254 6.93 -7.81 -3.66
C PHE A 254 5.63 -7.79 -2.82
N GLU A 255 5.44 -6.76 -1.98
CA GLU A 255 4.21 -6.57 -1.19
C GLU A 255 2.98 -6.41 -2.08
N GLY A 256 3.10 -5.68 -3.18
CA GLY A 256 2.02 -5.46 -4.12
C GLY A 256 1.68 -6.72 -4.92
N VAL A 257 2.71 -7.49 -5.32
CA VAL A 257 2.52 -8.81 -5.95
C VAL A 257 1.72 -9.74 -5.04
N LEU A 258 2.09 -9.81 -3.75
CA LEU A 258 1.39 -10.63 -2.77
C LEU A 258 -0.03 -10.13 -2.52
N LYS A 259 -0.23 -8.81 -2.36
CA LYS A 259 -1.55 -8.24 -2.14
C LYS A 259 -2.52 -8.56 -3.27
N LEU A 260 -2.06 -8.52 -4.52
CA LEU A 260 -2.88 -8.88 -5.68
C LEU A 260 -3.13 -10.38 -5.76
N ALA A 261 -2.10 -11.21 -5.54
CA ALA A 261 -2.22 -12.67 -5.58
C ALA A 261 -3.08 -13.24 -4.44
N VAL A 262 -3.20 -12.52 -3.33
CA VAL A 262 -3.84 -13.00 -2.10
C VAL A 262 -5.14 -12.22 -1.77
N GLY A 263 -5.56 -11.31 -2.65
CA GLY A 263 -6.88 -10.68 -2.60
C GLY A 263 -7.04 -9.52 -1.61
N GLY A 264 -6.11 -8.55 -1.63
CA GLY A 264 -6.29 -7.20 -1.06
C GLY A 264 -6.38 -7.08 0.46
N LYS A 265 -6.54 -8.20 1.19
CA LYS A 265 -6.78 -8.22 2.64
C LYS A 265 -5.51 -8.35 3.49
N LEU A 266 -4.35 -8.53 2.87
CA LEU A 266 -3.06 -8.53 3.57
C LEU A 266 -2.46 -7.12 3.55
N ASN A 267 -2.71 -6.35 4.60
CA ASN A 267 -2.02 -5.07 4.82
C ASN A 267 -0.61 -5.33 5.35
N PHE A 268 0.38 -5.35 4.46
CA PHE A 268 1.81 -5.30 4.78
C PHE A 268 2.23 -3.83 5.05
N LEU A 269 1.65 -3.19 6.06
CA LEU A 269 2.15 -1.89 6.53
C LEU A 269 3.33 -2.16 7.46
N VAL A 270 4.55 -1.94 6.96
CA VAL A 270 5.78 -1.92 7.76
C VAL A 270 5.96 -0.51 8.32
N ALA A 271 6.08 -0.37 9.64
CA ALA A 271 6.43 0.89 10.28
C ALA A 271 7.82 1.34 9.77
N GLY A 272 7.93 2.61 9.38
CA GLY A 272 9.08 3.14 8.66
C GLY A 272 10.42 2.88 9.34
N ARG A 273 11.28 2.14 8.65
CA ARG A 273 12.72 2.39 8.59
C ARG A 273 13.15 2.24 7.14
N GLY A 274 13.89 3.24 6.66
CA GLY A 274 14.31 3.38 5.27
C GLY A 274 14.96 2.11 4.75
N PHE A 275 14.50 1.68 3.58
CA PHE A 275 15.13 0.62 2.80
C PHE A 275 15.94 1.28 1.69
N GLU A 276 17.24 1.02 1.71
CA GLU A 276 18.20 1.39 0.67
C GLU A 276 17.76 0.86 -0.72
N PRO A 277 18.04 1.60 -1.80
CA PRO A 277 17.77 1.13 -3.15
C PRO A 277 18.63 -0.09 -3.48
N LEU A 278 18.02 -1.12 -4.05
CA LEU A 278 18.74 -2.24 -4.67
C LEU A 278 19.39 -1.73 -5.96
N THR A 279 20.65 -1.29 -5.86
CA THR A 279 21.55 -1.19 -7.02
C THR A 279 21.86 -2.61 -7.49
N PHE A 280 21.31 -2.99 -8.65
CA PHE A 280 21.75 -4.19 -9.36
C PHE A 280 23.04 -3.86 -10.10
N GLY A 281 24.18 -4.21 -9.50
CA GLY A 281 25.44 -4.31 -10.22
C GLY A 281 25.63 -5.74 -10.72
N LEU A 282 25.85 -5.87 -12.02
CA LEU A 282 26.98 -6.54 -12.67
C LEU A 282 26.94 -6.25 -14.17
#